data_AF-A0A195FP27-F1
#
_entry.id   AF-A0A195FP27-F1
#
_cell.length_a   1.000
_cell.length_b   1.000
_cell.length_c   1.000
_cell.angle_alpha   90.00
_cell.angle_beta   90.00
_cell.angle_gamma   90.00
#
_symmetry.space_group_name_H-M   'P 1'
#
loop_
_entity.id
_entity.type
_entity.pdbx_description
1 polymer ?
#
loop_
_entity_poly.entity_id
_entity_poly.type
_entity_poly.pdbx_seq_one_letter_code
_entity_poly.pdbx_strand_id
1 'polypeptide(L)'
;MFAIFALLFSIVFASDKSLNRTDLKCTGFAIHNVSLTAYYPVFETDDTRDYLDDQGDELKTLQDYLDGRAHYVTVAGNLKSGIPYRTKICIEKLNEYFGKQIPLQIRDQNDYKNDKLIDFSRLEICVRTEEDTYDNHLNDFVTIYIL
;
A
#
# COMPACT_ATOMS: atom_id res chain seq x y z
N MET A 1 18.15 52.70 28.28
CA MET A 1 18.80 51.41 27.96
C MET A 1 17.70 50.38 27.74
N PHE A 2 17.33 50.11 26.49
CA PHE A 2 16.49 48.97 26.11
C PHE A 2 16.93 48.54 24.71
N ALA A 3 17.61 47.40 24.61
CA ALA A 3 18.00 46.79 23.34
C ALA A 3 16.89 45.82 22.92
N ILE A 4 16.29 46.07 21.75
CA ILE A 4 15.30 45.18 21.14
C ILE A 4 16.07 44.18 20.27
N PHE A 5 16.03 42.91 20.65
CA PHE A 5 16.60 41.81 19.87
C PHE A 5 15.59 41.40 18.78
N ALA A 6 15.85 41.77 17.52
CA ALA A 6 15.08 41.29 16.38
C ALA A 6 15.62 39.92 15.95
N LEU A 7 14.86 38.86 16.21
CA LEU A 7 15.17 37.50 15.78
C LEU A 7 14.58 37.28 14.39
N LEU A 8 15.42 37.38 13.36
CA LEU A 8 15.07 37.06 11.98
C LEU A 8 14.96 35.54 11.84
N PHE A 9 13.73 35.02 11.88
CA PHE A 9 13.43 33.66 11.44
C PHE A 9 13.42 33.63 9.91
N SER A 10 14.53 33.20 9.31
CA SER A 10 14.58 32.84 7.89
C SER A 10 13.82 31.53 7.71
N ILE A 11 12.52 31.59 7.40
CA ILE A 11 11.76 30.42 6.97
C ILE A 11 12.20 30.11 5.53
N VAL A 12 13.16 29.20 5.40
CA VAL A 12 13.50 28.61 4.10
C VAL A 12 12.37 27.65 3.73
N PHE A 13 11.41 28.13 2.96
CA PHE A 13 10.51 27.24 2.23
C PHE A 13 11.32 26.63 1.08
N ALA A 14 11.97 25.50 1.35
CA ALA A 14 12.51 24.65 0.30
C ALA A 14 11.33 24.03 -0.46
N SER A 15 10.86 24.71 -1.50
CA SER A 15 9.93 24.15 -2.48
C SER A 15 10.73 23.39 -3.53
N ASP A 16 11.12 22.17 -3.22
CA ASP A 16 11.63 21.23 -4.23
C ASP A 16 10.44 20.70 -5.06
N LYS A 17 9.98 21.52 -6.00
CA LYS A 17 9.13 21.06 -7.10
C LYS A 17 10.02 20.84 -8.31
N SER A 18 10.00 19.60 -8.81
CA SER A 18 10.52 19.10 -10.09
C SER A 18 11.99 18.63 -10.13
N LEU A 19 12.22 17.38 -9.73
CA LEU A 19 13.30 16.53 -10.23
C LEU A 19 12.74 15.11 -10.38
N ASN A 20 13.05 14.46 -11.50
CA ASN A 20 12.60 13.12 -11.88
C ASN A 20 12.83 12.13 -10.71
N ARG A 21 11.79 11.85 -9.91
CA ARG A 21 11.87 11.05 -8.68
C ARG A 21 12.04 9.57 -9.02
N THR A 22 13.27 9.20 -9.36
CA THR A 22 13.64 7.81 -9.65
C THR A 22 13.49 6.91 -8.44
N ASP A 23 13.51 7.47 -7.23
CA ASP A 23 13.32 6.76 -5.97
C ASP A 23 11.89 6.21 -5.79
N LEU A 24 10.91 6.67 -6.57
CA LEU A 24 9.53 6.19 -6.56
C LEU A 24 9.22 5.15 -7.63
N LYS A 25 10.12 4.99 -8.60
CA LYS A 25 9.93 4.06 -9.73
C LYS A 25 9.99 2.62 -9.26
N CYS A 26 9.23 1.77 -9.96
CA CYS A 26 9.22 0.35 -9.72
C CYS A 26 10.08 -0.38 -10.76
N THR A 27 10.74 -1.46 -10.34
CA THR A 27 11.54 -2.33 -11.21
C THR A 27 11.14 -3.77 -10.98
N GLY A 28 11.13 -4.60 -12.01
CA GLY A 28 10.78 -6.02 -11.89
C GLY A 28 9.90 -6.51 -13.03
N PHE A 29 9.25 -7.66 -12.84
CA PHE A 29 8.31 -8.18 -13.82
C PHE A 29 6.99 -7.39 -13.75
N ALA A 30 6.67 -6.69 -14.83
CA ALA A 30 5.49 -5.84 -14.90
C ALA A 30 4.24 -6.65 -15.28
N ILE A 31 3.16 -6.45 -14.51
CA ILE A 31 1.82 -6.96 -14.82
C ILE A 31 0.90 -5.75 -14.94
N HIS A 32 0.28 -5.63 -16.11
CA HIS A 32 -0.59 -4.50 -16.45
C HIS A 32 -2.06 -4.82 -16.20
N ASN A 33 -2.88 -3.77 -16.09
CA ASN A 33 -4.34 -3.86 -15.96
C ASN A 33 -4.78 -4.70 -14.76
N VAL A 34 -4.08 -4.58 -13.64
CA VAL A 34 -4.48 -5.17 -12.36
C VAL A 34 -5.55 -4.28 -11.74
N SER A 35 -6.72 -4.85 -11.44
CA SER A 35 -7.77 -4.17 -10.67
C SER A 35 -7.29 -4.05 -9.23
N LEU A 36 -7.07 -2.82 -8.79
CA LEU A 36 -6.75 -2.49 -7.42
C LEU A 36 -8.01 -1.99 -6.72
N THR A 37 -8.28 -2.52 -5.54
CA THR A 37 -9.29 -2.00 -4.61
C THR A 37 -8.69 -1.89 -3.20
N ALA A 38 -9.48 -1.40 -2.25
CA ALA A 38 -9.13 -1.42 -0.84
C ALA A 38 -10.15 -2.22 -0.03
N TYR A 39 -9.69 -2.81 1.07
CA TYR A 39 -10.51 -3.47 2.08
C TYR A 39 -9.99 -3.10 3.46
N TYR A 40 -10.79 -3.26 4.51
CA TYR A 40 -10.39 -2.93 5.88
C TYR A 40 -10.63 -4.13 6.81
N PRO A 41 -9.83 -4.28 7.87
CA PRO A 41 -10.05 -5.34 8.84
C PRO A 41 -11.31 -5.05 9.67
N VAL A 42 -12.10 -6.09 9.92
CA VAL A 42 -13.27 -6.01 10.81
C VAL A 42 -12.92 -6.71 12.11
N PHE A 43 -12.68 -5.91 13.14
CA PHE A 43 -12.43 -6.43 14.48
C PHE A 43 -13.76 -6.80 15.15
N GLU A 44 -13.69 -7.62 16.21
CA GLU A 44 -14.87 -8.06 16.98
C GLU A 44 -15.77 -9.07 16.26
N THR A 45 -15.22 -9.82 15.30
CA THR A 45 -15.87 -10.96 14.65
C THR A 45 -15.26 -12.28 15.09
N ASP A 46 -16.03 -13.35 15.00
CA ASP A 46 -15.54 -14.72 15.22
C ASP A 46 -14.71 -15.24 14.03
N ASP A 47 -14.78 -14.58 12.86
CA ASP A 47 -14.03 -14.96 11.67
C ASP A 47 -12.65 -14.30 11.68
N THR A 48 -11.63 -15.09 11.98
CA THR A 48 -10.24 -14.62 12.05
C THR A 48 -9.74 -14.04 10.73
N ARG A 49 -10.37 -14.38 9.59
CA ARG A 49 -10.03 -13.81 8.27
C ARG A 49 -10.32 -12.32 8.17
N ASP A 50 -11.12 -11.78 9.10
CA ASP A 50 -11.43 -10.36 9.11
C ASP A 50 -10.28 -9.51 9.66
N TYR A 51 -9.30 -10.10 10.34
CA TYR A 51 -8.19 -9.35 10.96
C TYR A 51 -6.82 -10.03 10.93
N LEU A 52 -6.74 -11.29 10.47
CA LEU A 52 -5.50 -12.03 10.24
C LEU A 52 -5.34 -12.39 8.76
N ASP A 53 -4.09 -12.46 8.30
CA ASP A 53 -3.73 -12.92 6.97
C ASP A 53 -3.84 -14.45 6.81
N ASP A 54 -3.56 -14.97 5.61
CA ASP A 54 -3.69 -16.40 5.27
C ASP A 54 -2.80 -17.34 6.13
N GLN A 55 -1.81 -16.78 6.85
CA GLN A 55 -0.95 -17.52 7.78
C GLN A 55 -1.24 -17.20 9.25
N GLY A 56 -2.28 -16.42 9.55
CA GLY A 56 -2.66 -16.06 10.92
C GLY A 56 -1.87 -14.88 11.52
N ASP A 57 -1.08 -14.15 10.72
CA ASP A 57 -0.43 -12.91 11.17
C ASP A 57 -1.42 -11.74 11.09
N GLU A 58 -1.36 -10.78 12.01
CA GLU A 58 -2.18 -9.56 11.94
C GLU A 58 -2.01 -8.80 10.61
N LEU A 59 -3.12 -8.37 10.03
CA LEU A 59 -3.13 -7.49 8.86
C LEU A 59 -2.41 -6.17 9.18
N LYS A 60 -1.60 -5.69 8.24
CA LYS A 60 -0.86 -4.42 8.34
C LYS A 60 -1.41 -3.42 7.35
N THR A 61 -2.09 -2.40 7.86
CA THR A 61 -2.81 -1.44 7.02
C THR A 61 -1.85 -0.45 6.37
N LEU A 62 -2.27 0.16 5.27
CA LEU A 62 -1.55 1.26 4.63
C LEU A 62 -1.28 2.39 5.63
N GLN A 63 -2.28 2.78 6.41
CA GLN A 63 -2.14 3.85 7.38
C GLN A 63 -1.19 3.45 8.52
N ASP A 64 -1.12 2.18 8.94
CA ASP A 64 -0.10 1.74 9.92
C ASP A 64 1.32 1.92 9.38
N TYR A 65 1.53 1.65 8.08
CA TYR A 65 2.81 1.92 7.43
C TYR A 65 3.10 3.43 7.34
N LEU A 66 2.11 4.24 6.95
CA LEU A 66 2.26 5.69 6.84
C LEU A 66 2.56 6.34 8.21
N ASP A 67 1.96 5.82 9.28
CA ASP A 67 2.19 6.24 10.67
C ASP A 67 3.50 5.67 11.27
N GLY A 68 4.25 4.84 10.53
CA GLY A 68 5.50 4.23 10.98
C GLY A 68 5.32 3.09 12.00
N ARG A 69 4.12 2.52 12.10
CA ARG A 69 3.78 1.40 12.99
C ARG A 69 3.96 0.02 12.35
N ALA A 70 4.13 -0.03 11.03
CA ALA A 70 4.39 -1.26 10.28
C ALA A 70 5.54 -1.08 9.28
N HIS A 71 6.18 -2.19 8.92
CA HIS A 71 7.28 -2.23 7.94
C HIS A 71 6.83 -2.64 6.53
N TYR A 72 5.58 -3.07 6.39
CA TYR A 72 4.94 -3.46 5.13
C TYR A 72 3.44 -3.18 5.21
N VAL A 73 2.81 -3.20 4.04
CA VAL A 73 1.36 -3.15 3.88
C VAL A 73 0.87 -4.48 3.35
N THR A 74 -0.13 -5.06 4.00
CA THR A 74 -0.77 -6.29 3.56
C THR A 74 -1.60 -6.03 2.30
N VAL A 75 -1.43 -6.90 1.33
CA VAL A 75 -2.25 -6.96 0.11
C VAL A 75 -2.93 -8.32 0.06
N ALA A 76 -4.24 -8.31 -0.19
CA ALA A 76 -4.98 -9.50 -0.53
C ALA A 76 -4.87 -9.78 -2.02
N GLY A 77 -4.59 -11.03 -2.37
CA GLY A 77 -4.53 -11.52 -3.75
C GLY A 77 -5.09 -12.93 -3.84
N ASN A 78 -5.03 -13.53 -5.03
CA ASN A 78 -5.47 -14.91 -5.18
C ASN A 78 -4.32 -15.88 -4.83
N LEU A 79 -4.02 -16.08 -3.55
CA LEU A 79 -2.96 -17.02 -3.12
C LEU A 79 -3.22 -18.45 -3.62
N LYS A 80 -4.49 -18.87 -3.66
CA LYS A 80 -4.92 -20.18 -4.20
C LYS A 80 -4.56 -20.40 -5.67
N SER A 81 -4.33 -19.33 -6.42
CA SER A 81 -3.83 -19.42 -7.80
C SER A 81 -2.37 -19.88 -7.93
N GLY A 82 -1.65 -19.96 -6.80
CA GLY A 82 -0.22 -20.30 -6.76
C GLY A 82 0.70 -19.09 -6.61
N ILE A 83 0.17 -17.89 -6.34
CA ILE A 83 0.99 -16.73 -5.95
C ILE A 83 1.67 -17.05 -4.62
N PRO A 84 3.02 -16.98 -4.53
CA PRO A 84 3.70 -17.23 -3.27
C PRO A 84 3.29 -16.22 -2.19
N TYR A 85 3.02 -16.70 -0.97
CA TYR A 85 2.85 -15.84 0.20
C TYR A 85 4.09 -14.97 0.43
N ARG A 86 3.88 -13.71 0.85
CA ARG A 86 4.90 -12.63 0.97
C ARG A 86 5.52 -12.20 -0.36
N THR A 87 4.87 -12.46 -1.50
CA THR A 87 5.27 -11.86 -2.79
C THR A 87 5.31 -10.35 -2.64
N LYS A 88 6.49 -9.76 -2.88
CA LYS A 88 6.68 -8.31 -2.82
C LYS A 88 6.28 -7.69 -4.14
N ILE A 89 5.47 -6.65 -4.07
CA ILE A 89 5.05 -5.90 -5.25
C ILE A 89 5.33 -4.42 -5.06
N CYS A 90 5.44 -3.70 -6.17
CA CYS A 90 5.58 -2.26 -6.22
C CYS A 90 4.52 -1.69 -7.15
N ILE A 91 3.88 -0.59 -6.73
CA ILE A 91 2.86 0.12 -7.50
C ILE A 91 3.29 1.57 -7.60
N GLU A 92 3.80 1.95 -8.76
CA GLU A 92 4.43 3.26 -8.97
C GLU A 92 3.46 4.41 -8.72
N LYS A 93 2.20 4.25 -9.14
CA LYS A 93 1.14 5.25 -8.92
C LYS A 93 0.90 5.55 -7.43
N LEU A 94 0.98 4.54 -6.56
CA LEU A 94 0.85 4.74 -5.12
C LEU A 94 2.08 5.39 -4.53
N ASN A 95 3.27 4.98 -4.98
CA ASN A 95 4.52 5.60 -4.55
C ASN A 95 4.54 7.10 -4.88
N GLU A 96 4.08 7.46 -6.08
CA GLU A 96 3.93 8.84 -6.54
C GLU A 96 2.91 9.62 -5.71
N TYR A 97 1.76 9.03 -5.41
CA TYR A 97 0.71 9.66 -4.61
C TYR A 97 1.15 9.93 -3.16
N PHE A 98 1.73 8.94 -2.49
CA PHE A 98 2.20 9.09 -1.10
C PHE A 98 3.59 9.73 -1.00
N GLY A 99 4.26 9.97 -2.13
CA GLY A 99 5.59 10.58 -2.19
C GLY A 99 6.70 9.73 -1.54
N LYS A 100 6.50 8.42 -1.39
CA LYS A 100 7.48 7.47 -0.85
C LYS A 100 7.18 6.05 -1.35
N GLN A 101 8.19 5.19 -1.35
CA GLN A 101 8.01 3.76 -1.62
C GLN A 101 7.11 3.10 -0.56
N ILE A 102 6.06 2.41 -1.00
CA ILE A 102 5.17 1.64 -0.13
C ILE A 102 5.54 0.14 -0.26
N PRO A 103 6.09 -0.50 0.78
CA PRO A 103 6.45 -1.91 0.75
C PRO A 103 5.20 -2.81 0.84
N LEU A 104 4.66 -3.19 -0.31
CA LEU A 104 3.47 -4.03 -0.42
C LEU A 104 3.84 -5.52 -0.45
N GLN A 105 3.09 -6.34 0.29
CA GLN A 105 3.27 -7.79 0.31
C GLN A 105 1.93 -8.51 0.16
N ILE A 106 1.84 -9.43 -0.81
CA ILE A 106 0.68 -10.31 -0.97
C ILE A 106 0.73 -11.36 0.13
N ARG A 107 -0.18 -11.27 1.09
CA ARG A 107 -0.22 -12.14 2.28
C ARG A 107 -1.61 -12.63 2.61
N ASP A 108 -2.63 -11.96 2.10
CA ASP A 108 -4.01 -12.29 2.38
C ASP A 108 -4.70 -12.85 1.12
N GLN A 109 -5.78 -13.59 1.32
CA GLN A 109 -6.55 -14.22 0.24
C GLN A 109 -7.79 -13.39 -0.06
N ASN A 110 -7.95 -12.96 -1.31
CA ASN A 110 -9.19 -12.34 -1.76
C ASN A 110 -10.29 -13.40 -2.03
N ASP A 111 -11.56 -12.99 -2.09
CA ASP A 111 -12.69 -13.92 -2.31
C ASP A 111 -12.82 -14.44 -3.75
N TYR A 112 -11.79 -14.27 -4.59
CA TYR A 112 -11.83 -14.69 -5.99
C TYR A 112 -11.69 -16.21 -6.12
N LYS A 113 -12.58 -16.83 -6.91
CA LYS A 113 -12.76 -18.30 -6.96
C LYS A 113 -12.00 -19.02 -8.08
N ASN A 114 -11.08 -18.35 -8.77
CA ASN A 114 -10.38 -18.97 -9.91
C ASN A 114 -9.03 -19.55 -9.47
N ASP A 115 -9.00 -20.84 -9.15
CA ASP A 115 -7.81 -21.50 -8.58
C ASP A 115 -6.93 -22.19 -9.64
N LYS A 116 -7.15 -21.94 -10.94
CA LYS A 116 -6.57 -22.77 -12.01
C LYS A 116 -5.25 -22.24 -12.61
N LEU A 117 -4.94 -20.96 -12.44
CA LEU A 117 -3.76 -20.29 -13.01
C LEU A 117 -3.35 -19.13 -12.11
N ILE A 118 -2.04 -18.88 -11.96
CA ILE A 118 -1.49 -17.71 -11.24
C ILE A 118 -2.20 -16.43 -11.69
N ASP A 119 -2.83 -15.75 -10.74
CA ASP A 119 -3.78 -14.68 -11.04
C ASP A 119 -3.54 -13.43 -10.22
N PHE A 120 -2.87 -12.47 -10.85
CA PHE A 120 -2.65 -11.12 -10.33
C PHE A 120 -3.71 -10.12 -10.78
N SER A 121 -4.81 -10.56 -11.42
CA SER A 121 -5.78 -9.64 -12.04
C SER A 121 -6.52 -8.75 -11.05
N ARG A 122 -6.62 -9.16 -9.78
CA ARG A 122 -7.24 -8.39 -8.70
C ARG A 122 -6.40 -8.44 -7.44
N LEU A 123 -6.14 -7.26 -6.89
CA LEU A 123 -5.45 -7.07 -5.61
C LEU A 123 -6.22 -6.08 -4.75
N GLU A 124 -6.21 -6.28 -3.44
CA GLU A 124 -6.91 -5.42 -2.49
C GLU A 124 -5.93 -4.96 -1.42
N ILE A 125 -5.80 -3.64 -1.22
CA ILE A 125 -4.89 -3.07 -0.22
C ILE A 125 -5.63 -3.00 1.12
N CYS A 126 -4.99 -3.53 2.16
CA CYS A 126 -5.52 -3.41 3.52
C CYS A 126 -5.38 -1.95 3.98
N VAL A 127 -6.50 -1.30 4.26
CA VAL A 127 -6.59 0.05 4.83
C VAL A 127 -7.23 -0.01 6.22
N ARG A 128 -7.13 1.08 6.98
CA ARG A 128 -7.51 1.09 8.40
C ARG A 128 -9.02 1.10 8.63
N THR A 129 -9.76 1.85 7.83
CA THR A 129 -11.18 2.13 8.06
C THR A 129 -12.00 1.92 6.80
N GLU A 130 -13.32 1.81 6.95
CA GLU A 130 -14.24 1.81 5.82
C GLU A 130 -14.07 3.10 5.00
N GLU A 131 -13.92 4.25 5.66
CA GLU A 131 -13.75 5.54 4.98
C GLU A 131 -12.51 5.56 4.08
N ASP A 132 -11.42 4.93 4.51
CA ASP A 132 -10.18 4.82 3.72
C ASP A 132 -10.38 3.98 2.44
N THR A 133 -11.38 3.08 2.40
CA THR A 133 -11.66 2.29 1.19
C THR A 133 -12.18 3.13 0.03
N TYR A 134 -12.67 4.35 0.31
CA TYR A 134 -13.18 5.27 -0.70
C TYR A 134 -12.09 6.14 -1.36
N ASP A 135 -10.80 5.98 -1.00
CA ASP A 135 -9.72 6.68 -1.71
C ASP A 135 -9.63 6.18 -3.16
N ASN A 136 -9.91 7.06 -4.12
CA ASN A 136 -9.87 6.75 -5.54
C ASN A 136 -8.48 6.32 -6.03
N HIS A 137 -7.39 6.65 -5.33
CA HIS A 137 -6.04 6.19 -5.69
C HIS A 137 -5.83 4.70 -5.39
N LEU A 138 -6.66 4.13 -4.51
CA LEU A 138 -6.66 2.71 -4.18
C LEU A 138 -7.70 1.92 -4.99
N ASN A 139 -8.49 2.59 -5.84
CA ASN A 139 -9.58 2.00 -6.62
C ASN A 139 -9.41 2.30 -8.11
N ASP A 140 -8.47 1.62 -8.76
CA ASP A 140 -8.11 1.86 -10.17
C ASP A 140 -7.48 0.63 -10.82
N PHE A 141 -7.29 0.68 -12.14
CA PHE A 141 -6.43 -0.24 -12.86
C PHE A 141 -4.97 0.25 -12.81
N VAL A 142 -4.09 -0.60 -12.30
CA VAL A 142 -2.68 -0.27 -12.11
C VAL A 142 -1.75 -1.24 -12.84
N THR A 143 -0.50 -0.80 -13.01
CA THR A 143 0.61 -1.73 -13.29
C THR A 143 1.29 -2.05 -11.97
N ILE A 144 1.47 -3.34 -11.70
CA ILE A 144 2.29 -3.81 -10.58
C ILE A 144 3.63 -4.33 -11.10
N TYR A 145 4.64 -4.30 -10.24
CA TYR A 145 5.95 -4.89 -10.50
C TYR A 145 6.26 -5.90 -9.41
N ILE A 146 6.51 -7.15 -9.79
CA ILE A 146 6.98 -8.19 -8.87
C ILE A 146 8.48 -8.00 -8.68
N LEU A 147 8.92 -7.89 -7.41
CA LEU A 147 10.29 -7.56 -7.00
C LEU A 147 11.18 -8.80 -6.77
#